data_AF-A0A6G6WXJ5-F1
#
_entry.id   AF-A0A6G6WXJ5-F1
#
_cell.length_a   1.000
_cell.length_b   1.000
_cell.length_c   1.000
_cell.angle_alpha   90.00
_cell.angle_beta   90.00
_cell.angle_gamma   90.00
#
_symmetry.space_group_name_H-M   'P 1'
#
loop_
_entity.id
_entity.type
_entity.pdbx_description
1 polymer ?
#
loop_
_entity_poly.entity_id
_entity_poly.type
_entity_poly.pdbx_seq_one_letter_code
_entity_poly.pdbx_strand_id
1 'polypeptide(L)'
;MKLFDLTPLLKQVEPHRNEVVEINGVSMPKSAAMLMSVFATQTDYFARAELSMCAISECTLANNTAAAVKLAQAHHQEFRNDTSLMILSEALIENNELEAGFLHAKKALELAIRKQSYVNYAAGNLVRLSVKTGSVETVNEAMEALIDSTQLPCNRDCVLESDWCDKAEALGADMESISWIRSVAAKQMKHLKRYRRRLARKS
;
A
#
# COMPACT_ATOMS: atom_id res chain seq x y z
N MET A 1 13.61 -16.73 11.72
CA MET A 1 13.25 -16.85 10.30
C MET A 1 14.22 -15.97 9.53
N LYS A 2 14.98 -16.50 8.54
CA LYS A 2 15.85 -15.67 7.71
C LYS A 2 14.96 -14.93 6.71
N LEU A 3 15.06 -13.60 6.66
CA LEU A 3 14.39 -12.79 5.65
C LEU A 3 14.88 -13.23 4.27
N PHE A 4 13.95 -13.43 3.34
CA PHE A 4 14.27 -13.74 1.95
C PHE A 4 14.77 -12.45 1.29
N ASP A 5 16.09 -12.33 1.06
CA ASP A 5 16.65 -11.13 0.46
C ASP A 5 16.34 -11.09 -1.04
N LEU A 6 15.36 -10.26 -1.40
CA LEU A 6 14.94 -10.03 -2.78
C LEU A 6 15.89 -9.12 -3.57
N THR A 7 16.80 -8.42 -2.91
CA THR A 7 17.64 -7.41 -3.56
C THR A 7 18.45 -7.96 -4.75
N PRO A 8 19.13 -9.12 -4.64
CA PRO A 8 19.88 -9.68 -5.77
C PRO A 8 18.96 -10.08 -6.93
N LEU A 9 17.77 -10.62 -6.60
CA LEU A 9 16.79 -11.04 -7.60
C LEU A 9 16.22 -9.83 -8.36
N LEU A 10 15.86 -8.76 -7.65
CA LEU A 10 15.35 -7.53 -8.26
C LEU A 10 16.36 -6.91 -9.25
N LYS A 11 17.65 -6.91 -8.89
CA LYS A 11 18.73 -6.45 -9.80
C LYS A 11 18.88 -7.35 -11.03
N GLN A 12 18.60 -8.65 -10.90
CA GLN A 12 18.68 -9.59 -12.00
C GLN A 12 17.52 -9.43 -12.98
N VAL A 13 16.32 -9.13 -12.50
CA VAL A 13 15.12 -9.03 -13.35
C VAL A 13 14.96 -7.65 -13.97
N GLU A 14 15.44 -6.58 -13.33
CA GLU A 14 15.29 -5.18 -13.79
C GLU A 14 15.67 -4.95 -15.26
N PRO A 15 16.79 -5.49 -15.81
CA PRO A 15 17.14 -5.30 -17.21
C PRO A 15 16.09 -5.82 -18.20
N HIS A 16 15.22 -6.74 -17.77
CA HIS A 16 14.20 -7.38 -18.58
C HIS A 16 12.83 -6.71 -18.49
N ARG A 17 12.70 -5.57 -17.79
CA ARG A 17 11.41 -4.88 -17.55
C ARG A 17 10.66 -4.49 -18.82
N ASN A 18 11.39 -4.16 -19.89
CA ASN A 18 10.79 -3.74 -21.16
C ASN A 18 10.60 -4.88 -22.16
N GLU A 19 11.05 -6.10 -21.83
CA GLU A 19 10.77 -7.29 -22.63
C GLU A 19 9.40 -7.83 -22.26
N VAL A 20 8.56 -8.14 -23.24
CA VAL A 20 7.20 -8.67 -23.01
C VAL A 20 7.17 -10.17 -23.32
N VAL A 21 6.54 -10.93 -22.44
CA VAL A 21 6.32 -12.37 -22.59
C VAL A 21 4.85 -12.70 -22.35
N GLU A 22 4.35 -13.76 -22.99
CA GLU A 22 3.02 -14.29 -22.70
C GLU A 22 3.09 -15.51 -21.80
N ILE A 23 2.36 -15.45 -20.68
CA ILE A 23 2.20 -16.56 -19.74
C ILE A 23 0.71 -16.76 -19.50
N ASN A 24 0.21 -17.97 -19.78
CA ASN A 24 -1.22 -18.33 -19.61
C ASN A 24 -2.18 -17.32 -20.26
N GLY A 25 -1.85 -16.81 -21.45
CA GLY A 25 -2.66 -15.81 -22.17
C GLY A 25 -2.62 -14.40 -21.54
N VAL A 26 -1.66 -14.13 -20.65
CA VAL A 26 -1.39 -12.80 -20.09
C VAL A 26 -0.05 -12.31 -20.62
N SER A 27 -0.11 -11.23 -21.40
CA SER A 27 1.08 -10.47 -21.79
C SER A 27 1.58 -9.65 -20.59
N MET A 28 2.80 -9.92 -20.14
CA MET A 28 3.41 -9.26 -18.98
C MET A 28 4.91 -8.99 -19.21
N PRO A 29 5.53 -8.09 -18.45
CA PRO A 29 6.97 -7.92 -18.47
C PRO A 29 7.70 -9.20 -18.10
N LYS A 30 8.81 -9.48 -18.78
CA LYS A 30 9.67 -10.62 -18.50
C LYS A 30 10.25 -10.53 -17.07
N SER A 31 10.49 -9.32 -16.56
CA SER A 31 10.91 -9.12 -15.17
C SER A 31 9.87 -9.67 -14.18
N ALA A 32 8.59 -9.36 -14.37
CA ALA A 32 7.50 -9.90 -13.57
C ALA A 32 7.35 -11.42 -13.73
N ALA A 33 7.45 -11.93 -14.95
CA ALA A 33 7.42 -13.37 -15.23
C ALA A 33 8.53 -14.16 -14.51
N MET A 34 9.75 -13.61 -14.48
CA MET A 34 10.88 -14.21 -13.76
C MET A 34 10.61 -14.26 -12.25
N LEU A 35 10.06 -13.20 -11.67
CA LEU A 35 9.65 -13.19 -10.26
C LEU A 35 8.55 -14.23 -9.98
N MET A 36 7.56 -14.33 -10.86
CA MET A 36 6.48 -15.33 -10.73
C MET A 36 6.99 -16.78 -10.89
N SER A 37 8.07 -16.98 -11.64
CA SER A 37 8.73 -18.28 -11.76
C SER A 37 9.40 -18.69 -10.44
N VAL A 38 10.04 -17.74 -9.74
CA VAL A 38 10.58 -17.99 -8.40
C VAL A 38 9.44 -18.21 -7.40
N PHE A 39 8.39 -17.39 -7.46
CA PHE A 39 7.18 -17.53 -6.63
C PHE A 39 6.57 -18.94 -6.72
N ALA A 40 6.51 -19.54 -7.91
CA ALA A 40 5.95 -20.87 -8.11
C ALA A 40 6.70 -21.99 -7.37
N THR A 41 7.98 -21.76 -7.01
CA THR A 41 8.81 -22.73 -6.28
C THR A 41 8.94 -22.42 -4.79
N GLN A 42 8.39 -21.28 -4.34
CA GLN A 42 8.50 -20.82 -2.95
C GLN A 42 7.31 -21.31 -2.11
N THR A 43 7.60 -21.77 -0.89
CA THR A 43 6.59 -22.23 0.08
C THR A 43 6.44 -21.31 1.29
N ASP A 44 7.43 -20.46 1.57
CA ASP A 44 7.35 -19.49 2.66
C ASP A 44 6.33 -18.38 2.37
N TYR A 45 5.39 -18.16 3.29
CA TYR A 45 4.28 -17.22 3.14
C TYR A 45 4.76 -15.79 2.87
N PHE A 46 5.78 -15.32 3.61
CA PHE A 46 6.26 -13.95 3.49
C PHE A 46 7.03 -13.75 2.20
N ALA A 47 7.93 -14.67 1.86
CA ALA A 47 8.67 -14.63 0.59
C ALA A 47 7.73 -14.66 -0.62
N ARG A 48 6.65 -15.45 -0.57
CA ARG A 48 5.60 -15.46 -1.60
C ARG A 48 4.90 -14.12 -1.71
N ALA A 49 4.49 -13.52 -0.58
CA ALA A 49 3.84 -12.22 -0.57
C ALA A 49 4.75 -11.14 -1.19
N GLU A 50 6.01 -11.08 -0.80
CA GLU A 50 6.98 -10.12 -1.32
C GLU A 50 7.26 -10.32 -2.82
N LEU A 51 7.48 -11.57 -3.28
CA LEU A 51 7.68 -11.87 -4.70
C LEU A 51 6.48 -11.43 -5.55
N SER A 52 5.26 -11.69 -5.07
CA SER A 52 4.03 -11.30 -5.74
C SER A 52 3.88 -9.77 -5.80
N MET A 53 4.16 -9.06 -4.71
CA MET A 53 4.15 -7.59 -4.69
C MET A 53 5.18 -7.00 -5.66
N CYS A 54 6.40 -7.55 -5.69
CA CYS A 54 7.44 -7.12 -6.62
C CYS A 54 7.04 -7.37 -8.08
N ALA A 55 6.40 -8.51 -8.39
CA ALA A 55 5.92 -8.80 -9.74
C ALA A 55 4.83 -7.81 -10.19
N ILE A 56 3.90 -7.45 -9.30
CA ILE A 56 2.89 -6.42 -9.55
C ILE A 56 3.57 -5.07 -9.83
N SER A 57 4.54 -4.69 -9.01
CA SER A 57 5.28 -3.43 -9.17
C SER A 57 6.04 -3.38 -10.50
N GLU A 58 6.68 -4.47 -10.91
CA GLU A 58 7.34 -4.55 -12.23
C GLU A 58 6.36 -4.38 -13.39
N CYS A 59 5.14 -4.92 -13.29
CA CYS A 59 4.06 -4.65 -14.26
C CYS A 59 3.67 -3.17 -14.31
N THR A 60 3.48 -2.52 -13.16
CA THR A 60 3.18 -1.09 -13.07
C THR A 60 4.32 -0.24 -13.66
N LEU A 61 5.57 -0.53 -13.31
CA LEU A 61 6.75 0.21 -13.80
C LEU A 61 6.92 0.10 -15.32
N ALA A 62 6.54 -1.03 -15.91
CA ALA A 62 6.52 -1.23 -17.35
C ALA A 62 5.25 -0.69 -18.04
N ASN A 63 4.37 -0.01 -17.30
CA ASN A 63 3.07 0.48 -17.77
C ASN A 63 2.16 -0.62 -18.34
N ASN A 64 2.31 -1.86 -17.86
CA ASN A 64 1.44 -2.99 -18.20
C ASN A 64 0.41 -3.20 -17.07
N THR A 65 -0.50 -2.23 -16.95
CA THR A 65 -1.48 -2.13 -15.87
C THR A 65 -2.49 -3.29 -15.88
N ALA A 66 -2.85 -3.81 -17.05
CA ALA A 66 -3.74 -4.97 -17.14
C ALA A 66 -3.12 -6.24 -16.54
N ALA A 67 -1.81 -6.47 -16.75
CA ALA A 67 -1.10 -7.56 -16.09
C ALA A 67 -0.96 -7.32 -14.58
N ALA A 68 -0.71 -6.08 -14.16
CA ALA A 68 -0.67 -5.70 -12.74
C ALA A 68 -2.00 -6.03 -12.04
N VAL A 69 -3.14 -5.70 -12.64
CA VAL A 69 -4.47 -6.05 -12.11
C VAL A 69 -4.65 -7.55 -11.96
N LYS A 70 -4.32 -8.34 -12.99
CA LYS A 70 -4.44 -9.81 -12.91
C LYS A 70 -3.58 -10.40 -11.79
N LEU A 71 -2.35 -9.94 -11.64
CA LEU A 71 -1.47 -10.39 -10.56
C LEU A 71 -1.97 -9.93 -9.18
N ALA A 72 -2.49 -8.69 -9.07
CA ALA A 72 -3.05 -8.17 -7.82
C ALA A 72 -4.33 -8.91 -7.40
N GLN A 73 -5.16 -9.31 -8.36
CA GLN A 73 -6.32 -10.18 -8.11
C GLN A 73 -5.88 -11.54 -7.57
N ALA A 74 -4.88 -12.18 -8.19
CA ALA A 74 -4.33 -13.45 -7.71
C ALA A 74 -3.71 -13.32 -6.32
N HIS A 75 -2.96 -12.24 -6.08
CA HIS A 75 -2.39 -11.90 -4.77
C HIS A 75 -3.50 -11.78 -3.71
N HIS A 76 -4.57 -11.04 -3.99
CA HIS A 76 -5.70 -10.91 -3.08
C HIS A 76 -6.40 -12.24 -2.80
N GLN A 77 -6.59 -13.08 -3.83
CA GLN A 77 -7.21 -14.40 -3.68
C GLN A 77 -6.42 -15.32 -2.74
N GLU A 78 -5.09 -15.23 -2.76
CA GLU A 78 -4.20 -16.01 -1.89
C GLU A 78 -4.15 -15.46 -0.46
N PHE A 79 -3.97 -14.15 -0.27
CA PHE A 79 -3.68 -13.57 1.04
C PHE A 79 -4.89 -13.04 1.81
N ARG A 80 -5.93 -12.57 1.11
CA ARG A 80 -7.24 -12.15 1.65
C ARG A 80 -7.18 -11.23 2.88
N ASN A 81 -6.27 -10.26 2.85
CA ASN A 81 -6.07 -9.29 3.93
C ASN A 81 -6.19 -7.85 3.42
N ASP A 82 -6.17 -6.91 4.35
CA ASP A 82 -6.26 -5.46 4.13
C ASP A 82 -5.13 -4.96 3.22
N THR A 83 -3.89 -5.44 3.40
CA THR A 83 -2.77 -5.13 2.50
C THR A 83 -3.01 -5.57 1.06
N SER A 84 -3.48 -6.79 0.87
CA SER A 84 -3.78 -7.32 -0.46
C SER A 84 -4.93 -6.58 -1.16
N LEU A 85 -5.89 -6.03 -0.39
CA LEU A 85 -6.94 -5.16 -0.91
C LEU A 85 -6.39 -3.79 -1.34
N MET A 86 -5.46 -3.21 -0.57
CA MET A 86 -4.78 -1.96 -0.94
C MET A 86 -3.95 -2.11 -2.23
N ILE A 87 -3.26 -3.24 -2.40
CA ILE A 87 -2.48 -3.50 -3.62
C ILE A 87 -3.43 -3.66 -4.82
N LEU A 88 -4.54 -4.36 -4.64
CA LEU A 88 -5.55 -4.52 -5.70
C LEU A 88 -6.20 -3.18 -6.06
N SER A 89 -6.53 -2.32 -5.09
CA SER A 89 -7.11 -1.02 -5.37
C SER A 89 -6.16 -0.11 -6.16
N GLU A 90 -4.87 -0.10 -5.82
CA GLU A 90 -3.85 0.63 -6.55
C GLU A 90 -3.76 0.17 -8.02
N ALA A 91 -3.64 -1.14 -8.24
CA ALA A 91 -3.55 -1.70 -9.60
C ALA A 91 -4.80 -1.39 -10.44
N LEU A 92 -5.99 -1.47 -9.84
CA LEU A 92 -7.25 -1.12 -10.53
C LEU A 92 -7.30 0.35 -10.92
N ILE A 93 -6.92 1.26 -10.03
CA ILE A 93 -6.90 2.70 -10.34
C ILE A 93 -5.86 3.01 -11.42
N GLU A 94 -4.69 2.38 -11.37
CA GLU A 94 -3.68 2.52 -12.43
C GLU A 94 -4.16 2.00 -13.79
N ASN A 95 -5.00 0.96 -13.78
CA ASN A 95 -5.65 0.44 -14.98
C ASN A 95 -6.92 1.23 -15.39
N ASN A 96 -7.16 2.41 -14.81
CA ASN A 96 -8.32 3.26 -15.07
C ASN A 96 -9.67 2.62 -14.67
N GLU A 97 -9.67 1.62 -13.80
CA GLU A 97 -10.87 0.99 -13.21
C GLU A 97 -11.22 1.65 -11.87
N LEU A 98 -11.52 2.96 -11.92
CA LEU A 98 -11.59 3.81 -10.73
C LEU A 98 -12.62 3.36 -9.68
N GLU A 99 -13.85 3.06 -10.10
CA GLU A 99 -14.93 2.64 -9.20
C GLU A 99 -14.57 1.35 -8.45
N ALA A 100 -14.06 0.34 -9.18
CA ALA A 100 -13.63 -0.91 -8.60
C ALA A 100 -12.43 -0.70 -7.65
N GLY A 101 -11.50 0.17 -8.03
CA GLY A 101 -10.36 0.53 -7.20
C GLY A 101 -10.78 1.16 -5.86
N PHE A 102 -11.64 2.19 -5.90
CA PHE A 102 -12.15 2.83 -4.67
C PHE A 102 -12.96 1.87 -3.81
N LEU A 103 -13.77 1.00 -4.41
CA LEU A 103 -14.50 -0.03 -3.67
C LEU A 103 -13.56 -0.92 -2.85
N HIS A 104 -12.43 -1.36 -3.44
CA HIS A 104 -11.47 -2.21 -2.73
C HIS A 104 -10.66 -1.44 -1.68
N ALA A 105 -10.32 -0.18 -1.94
CA ALA A 105 -9.65 0.67 -0.95
C ALA A 105 -10.53 0.94 0.28
N LYS A 106 -11.83 1.23 0.07
CA LYS A 106 -12.82 1.36 1.16
C LYS A 106 -12.95 0.06 1.97
N LYS A 107 -13.05 -1.10 1.29
CA LYS A 107 -13.06 -2.42 1.95
C LYS A 107 -11.78 -2.68 2.75
N ALA A 108 -10.62 -2.25 2.26
CA ALA A 108 -9.36 -2.37 2.99
C ALA A 108 -9.40 -1.58 4.30
N LEU A 109 -9.88 -0.33 4.26
CA LEU A 109 -10.04 0.51 5.44
C LEU A 109 -11.05 -0.07 6.43
N GLU A 110 -12.22 -0.50 5.99
CA GLU A 110 -13.21 -1.15 6.84
C GLU A 110 -12.65 -2.40 7.54
N LEU A 111 -11.89 -3.22 6.82
CA LEU A 111 -11.25 -4.41 7.37
C LEU A 111 -10.17 -4.06 8.38
N ALA A 112 -9.35 -3.04 8.09
CA ALA A 112 -8.32 -2.53 8.97
C ALA A 112 -8.91 -1.99 10.28
N ILE A 113 -10.01 -1.22 10.20
CA ILE A 113 -10.77 -0.71 11.35
C ILE A 113 -11.32 -1.88 12.17
N ARG A 114 -11.95 -2.86 11.53
CA ARG A 114 -12.50 -4.03 12.23
C ARG A 114 -11.42 -4.83 12.97
N LYS A 115 -10.25 -5.00 12.35
CA LYS A 115 -9.11 -5.71 12.95
C LYS A 115 -8.32 -4.86 13.94
N GLN A 116 -8.55 -3.55 13.97
CA GLN A 116 -7.74 -2.59 14.73
C GLN A 116 -6.25 -2.72 14.39
N SER A 117 -5.94 -2.92 13.11
CA SER A 117 -4.58 -3.09 12.59
C SER A 117 -4.45 -2.37 11.27
N TYR A 118 -3.31 -1.69 11.04
CA TYR A 118 -2.99 -0.96 9.80
C TYR A 118 -4.00 0.11 9.36
N VAL A 119 -4.89 0.57 10.26
CA VAL A 119 -5.91 1.61 9.97
C VAL A 119 -5.31 2.85 9.33
N ASN A 120 -4.21 3.35 9.90
CA ASN A 120 -3.46 4.49 9.37
C ASN A 120 -2.99 4.27 7.92
N TYR A 121 -2.43 3.09 7.64
CA TYR A 121 -1.96 2.73 6.29
C TYR A 121 -3.12 2.64 5.30
N ALA A 122 -4.22 2.01 5.69
CA ALA A 122 -5.39 1.85 4.83
C ALA A 122 -6.08 3.20 4.52
N ALA A 123 -6.20 4.07 5.52
CA ALA A 123 -6.71 5.42 5.32
C ALA A 123 -5.78 6.25 4.42
N GLY A 124 -4.47 6.19 4.66
CA GLY A 124 -3.47 6.86 3.83
C GLY A 124 -3.49 6.37 2.37
N ASN A 125 -3.63 5.06 2.13
CA ASN A 125 -3.80 4.50 0.79
C ASN A 125 -5.05 5.09 0.10
N LEU A 126 -6.21 5.06 0.76
CA LEU A 126 -7.44 5.63 0.20
C LEU A 126 -7.28 7.12 -0.12
N VAL A 127 -6.72 7.92 0.79
CA VAL A 127 -6.49 9.35 0.54
C VAL A 127 -5.55 9.57 -0.64
N ARG A 128 -4.42 8.86 -0.72
CA ARG A 128 -3.46 9.02 -1.84
C ARG A 128 -4.11 8.70 -3.18
N LEU A 129 -4.92 7.65 -3.23
CA LEU A 129 -5.67 7.26 -4.42
C LEU A 129 -6.71 8.32 -4.80
N SER A 130 -7.47 8.82 -3.83
CA SER A 130 -8.48 9.85 -4.05
C SER A 130 -7.87 11.19 -4.48
N VAL A 131 -6.72 11.58 -3.90
CA VAL A 131 -5.95 12.74 -4.36
C VAL A 131 -5.49 12.57 -5.80
N LYS A 132 -4.97 11.39 -6.17
CA LYS A 132 -4.48 11.10 -7.52
C LYS A 132 -5.59 11.26 -8.58
N THR A 133 -6.83 10.93 -8.24
CA THR A 133 -7.99 11.04 -9.16
C THR A 133 -8.81 12.31 -8.97
N GLY A 134 -8.45 13.17 -8.02
CA GLY A 134 -9.16 14.42 -7.73
C GLY A 134 -10.50 14.28 -6.98
N SER A 135 -10.74 13.16 -6.28
CA SER A 135 -11.97 12.95 -5.51
C SER A 135 -11.89 13.56 -4.10
N VAL A 136 -12.29 14.82 -3.93
CA VAL A 136 -12.30 15.51 -2.63
C VAL A 136 -13.21 14.82 -1.62
N GLU A 137 -14.39 14.38 -2.06
CA GLU A 137 -15.38 13.70 -1.21
C GLU A 137 -14.77 12.44 -0.58
N THR A 138 -14.14 11.59 -1.38
CA THR A 138 -13.51 10.36 -0.89
C THR A 138 -12.29 10.65 0.00
N VAL A 139 -11.56 11.75 -0.25
CA VAL A 139 -10.50 12.19 0.68
C VAL A 139 -11.09 12.51 2.04
N ASN A 140 -12.18 13.28 2.09
CA ASN A 140 -12.83 13.66 3.35
C ASN A 140 -13.42 12.45 4.08
N GLU A 141 -14.12 11.56 3.37
CA GLU A 141 -14.64 10.29 3.95
C GLU A 141 -13.52 9.45 4.58
N ALA A 142 -12.37 9.33 3.91
CA ALA A 142 -11.24 8.56 4.42
C ALA A 142 -10.63 9.20 5.68
N MET A 143 -10.54 10.54 5.72
CA MET A 143 -10.04 11.26 6.88
C MET A 143 -11.01 11.16 8.07
N GLU A 144 -12.31 11.29 7.83
CA GLU A 144 -13.35 11.14 8.86
C GLU A 144 -13.31 9.71 9.43
N ALA A 145 -13.30 8.68 8.59
CA ALA A 145 -13.18 7.30 9.03
C ALA A 145 -11.88 7.05 9.81
N LEU A 146 -10.76 7.68 9.44
CA LEU A 146 -9.52 7.62 10.20
C LEU A 146 -9.67 8.29 11.58
N ILE A 147 -10.25 9.48 11.64
CA ILE A 147 -10.50 10.22 12.88
C ILE A 147 -11.40 9.42 13.81
N ASP A 148 -12.52 8.91 13.31
CA ASP A 148 -13.49 8.12 14.08
C ASP A 148 -12.94 6.78 14.55
N SER A 149 -12.10 6.16 13.73
CA SER A 149 -11.43 4.92 14.09
C SER A 149 -10.26 5.13 15.05
N THR A 150 -9.84 6.36 15.35
CA THR A 150 -8.64 6.60 16.15
C THR A 150 -8.77 6.11 17.59
N GLN A 151 -8.23 4.92 17.81
CA GLN A 151 -7.55 4.52 19.04
C GLN A 151 -6.28 5.37 19.23
N LEU A 152 -6.40 6.59 19.76
CA LEU A 152 -5.24 7.36 20.21
C LEU A 152 -4.96 7.13 21.70
N PRO A 153 -3.77 6.62 22.11
CA PRO A 153 -2.61 6.18 21.31
C PRO A 153 -2.45 4.64 21.32
N CYS A 154 -2.48 4.00 20.16
CA CYS A 154 -1.95 2.64 20.06
C CYS A 154 -0.44 2.68 20.35
N ASN A 155 -0.03 1.99 21.42
CA ASN A 155 1.30 2.04 22.04
C ASN A 155 2.39 1.32 21.23
N ARG A 156 2.23 1.17 19.92
CA ARG A 156 3.12 0.36 19.07
C ARG A 156 3.46 1.14 17.80
N ASP A 157 4.56 1.89 17.90
CA ASP A 157 5.54 2.28 16.87
C ASP A 157 5.13 2.85 15.49
N CYS A 158 3.86 2.85 15.09
CA CYS A 158 3.44 3.43 13.82
C CYS A 158 2.94 4.87 14.02
N VAL A 159 3.78 5.84 13.64
CA VAL A 159 3.39 7.25 13.53
C VAL A 159 2.34 7.38 12.43
N LEU A 160 1.31 8.19 12.67
CA LEU A 160 0.29 8.54 11.69
C LEU A 160 0.94 9.09 10.41
N GLU A 161 0.56 8.55 9.25
CA GLU A 161 1.07 9.02 7.95
C GLU A 161 0.37 10.33 7.61
N SER A 162 1.16 11.34 7.25
CA SER A 162 0.66 12.69 6.92
C SER A 162 1.33 13.28 5.68
N ASP A 163 2.05 12.48 4.90
CA ASP A 163 2.72 12.87 3.65
C ASP A 163 1.73 13.31 2.56
N TRP A 164 0.48 12.88 2.68
CA TRP A 164 -0.59 13.18 1.74
C TRP A 164 -1.38 14.46 2.11
N CYS A 165 -1.20 15.01 3.31
CA CYS A 165 -2.00 16.14 3.81
C CYS A 165 -1.87 17.39 2.94
N ASP A 166 -0.67 17.73 2.46
CA ASP A 166 -0.45 18.93 1.64
C ASP A 166 -1.18 18.83 0.29
N LYS A 167 -1.23 17.62 -0.29
CA LYS A 167 -1.96 17.38 -1.54
C LYS A 167 -3.47 17.35 -1.34
N ALA A 168 -3.94 16.80 -0.22
CA ALA A 168 -5.35 16.86 0.15
C ALA A 168 -5.82 18.31 0.36
N GLU A 169 -5.02 19.13 1.06
CA GLU A 169 -5.28 20.57 1.23
C GLU A 169 -5.31 21.30 -0.11
N ALA A 170 -4.33 21.06 -0.99
CA ALA A 170 -4.32 21.66 -2.32
C ALA A 170 -5.53 21.26 -3.19
N LEU A 171 -6.13 20.10 -2.92
CA LEU A 171 -7.35 19.64 -3.58
C LEU A 171 -8.63 20.28 -2.98
N GLY A 172 -8.53 20.99 -1.86
CA GLY A 172 -9.68 21.60 -1.17
C GLY A 172 -10.38 20.67 -0.18
N ALA A 173 -9.68 19.65 0.33
CA ALA A 173 -10.20 18.79 1.39
C ALA A 173 -10.35 19.54 2.73
N ASP A 174 -11.07 18.94 3.67
CA ASP A 174 -11.44 19.58 4.93
C ASP A 174 -10.23 19.97 5.79
N MET A 175 -10.08 21.27 6.02
CA MET A 175 -8.93 21.86 6.70
C MET A 175 -8.88 21.53 8.19
N GLU A 176 -10.04 21.31 8.82
CA GLU A 176 -10.11 20.95 10.23
C GLU A 176 -9.56 19.53 10.44
N SER A 177 -10.03 18.58 9.63
CA SER A 177 -9.53 17.19 9.60
C SER A 177 -8.04 17.13 9.31
N ILE A 178 -7.56 17.87 8.29
CA ILE A 178 -6.13 17.93 7.96
C ILE A 178 -5.31 18.49 9.15
N SER A 179 -5.79 19.56 9.79
CA SER A 179 -5.11 20.18 10.92
C SER A 179 -5.03 19.23 12.12
N TRP A 180 -6.10 18.50 12.38
CA TRP A 180 -6.14 17.48 13.44
C TRP A 180 -5.13 16.37 13.17
N ILE A 181 -5.11 15.82 11.95
CA ILE A 181 -4.21 14.73 11.54
C ILE A 181 -2.74 15.15 11.67
N ARG A 182 -2.39 16.34 11.17
CA ARG A 182 -1.04 16.92 11.33
C ARG A 182 -0.65 17.07 12.80
N SER A 183 -1.56 17.56 13.65
CA SER A 183 -1.34 17.73 15.09
C SER A 183 -1.05 16.40 15.80
N VAL A 184 -1.83 15.36 15.48
CA VAL A 184 -1.65 14.01 16.03
C VAL A 184 -0.32 13.40 15.57
N ALA A 185 -0.02 13.44 14.28
CA ALA A 185 1.23 12.92 13.73
C ALA A 185 2.46 13.60 14.37
N ALA A 186 2.43 14.92 14.52
CA ALA A 186 3.49 15.70 15.17
C ALA A 186 3.69 15.31 16.65
N LYS A 187 2.60 15.12 17.40
CA LYS A 187 2.65 14.65 18.80
C LYS A 187 3.30 13.27 18.87
N GLN A 188 2.83 12.31 18.06
CA GLN A 188 3.37 10.94 18.04
C GLN A 188 4.87 10.92 17.69
N MET A 189 5.27 11.67 16.66
CA MET A 189 6.68 11.77 16.27
C MET A 189 7.56 12.35 17.39
N LYS A 190 7.06 13.32 18.15
CA LYS A 190 7.75 13.87 19.35
C LYS A 190 7.89 12.81 20.45
N HIS A 191 6.85 12.01 20.69
CA HIS A 191 6.89 10.89 21.66
C HIS A 191 7.91 9.83 21.24
N LEU A 192 7.91 9.42 19.97
CA LEU A 192 8.85 8.43 19.43
C LEU A 192 10.30 8.90 19.53
N LYS A 193 10.59 10.17 19.16
CA LYS A 193 11.93 10.77 19.31
C LYS A 193 12.39 10.76 20.77
N ARG A 194 11.51 11.07 21.73
CA ARG A 194 11.82 11.01 23.17
C ARG A 194 12.11 9.59 23.64
N TYR A 195 11.33 8.61 23.18
CA TYR A 195 11.52 7.20 23.51
C TYR A 195 12.86 6.67 22.98
N ARG A 196 13.18 6.90 21.69
CA ARG A 196 14.46 6.50 21.08
C ARG A 196 15.68 7.09 21.80
N ARG A 197 15.62 8.37 22.20
CA ARG A 197 16.68 9.01 23.00
C ARG A 197 16.87 8.36 24.37
N ARG A 198 15.80 7.86 25.00
CA ARG A 198 15.90 7.15 26.29
C ARG A 198 16.54 5.77 26.12
N LEU A 199 16.21 5.05 25.05
CA LEU A 199 16.83 3.76 24.74
C LEU A 199 18.34 3.90 24.45
N ALA A 200 18.72 4.88 23.62
CA ALA A 200 20.13 5.14 23.30
C ALA A 200 21.00 5.58 24.50
N ARG A 201 20.38 6.00 25.62
CA ARG A 201 21.10 6.32 26.87
C ARG A 201 21.24 5.11 27.80
N LYS A 202 20.56 4.00 27.51
CA LYS A 202 20.59 2.77 28.30
C LYS A 202 21.42 1.66 27.64
N SER A 203 21.79 1.82 26.37
CA SER A 203 22.75 1.02 25.60
C SER A 203 24.15 1.58 25.75
#